data_AF-A0A7X8IUH6-F1
#
_entry.id   AF-A0A7X8IUH6-F1
#
_cell.length_a   1.000
_cell.length_b   1.000
_cell.length_c   1.000
_cell.angle_alpha   90.00
_cell.angle_beta   90.00
_cell.angle_gamma   90.00
#
_symmetry.space_group_name_H-M   'P 1'
#
loop_
_entity.id
_entity.type
_entity.pdbx_description
1 polymer ?
#
loop_
_entity_poly.entity_id
_entity_poly.type
_entity_poly.pdbx_seq_one_letter_code
_entity_poly.pdbx_strand_id
1 'polypeptide(L)'
;MDTVKEQLKKDSMFGYRGDRDVSLLHGENRSLIETAGPSFIARSWFQFHEDKLYVMIFRLNTERIDYYSVYTALVEKYGEPESLDPRRALWSDERVTLTLERPLTVKYVDKAVFSQLVETDTKERAITDILREEFLSEF
;
A
#
# COMPACT_ATOMS: atom_id res chain seq x y z
N MET A 1 -9.30 -11.46 0.86
CA MET A 1 -9.99 -10.16 0.63
C MET A 1 -11.23 -9.94 1.53
N ASP A 2 -12.13 -10.92 1.69
CA ASP A 2 -13.44 -10.72 2.34
C ASP A 2 -13.38 -10.17 3.76
N THR A 3 -12.44 -10.63 4.58
CA THR A 3 -12.22 -10.11 5.93
C THR A 3 -12.00 -8.59 5.93
N VAL A 4 -11.25 -8.05 4.96
CA VAL A 4 -11.03 -6.60 4.86
C VAL A 4 -12.33 -5.89 4.51
N LYS A 5 -13.12 -6.43 3.57
CA LYS A 5 -14.44 -5.88 3.22
C LYS A 5 -15.38 -5.83 4.43
N GLU A 6 -15.39 -6.88 5.25
CA GLU A 6 -16.20 -6.94 6.46
C GLU A 6 -15.77 -5.91 7.51
N GLN A 7 -14.47 -5.75 7.73
CA GLN A 7 -13.96 -4.75 8.68
C GLN A 7 -14.25 -3.32 8.20
N LEU A 8 -14.06 -3.05 6.91
CA LEU A 8 -14.37 -1.75 6.31
C LEU A 8 -15.87 -1.40 6.38
N LYS A 9 -16.77 -2.39 6.29
CA LYS A 9 -18.21 -2.16 6.47
C LYS A 9 -18.57 -1.79 7.91
N LYS A 10 -17.81 -2.27 8.90
CA LYS A 10 -18.06 -2.01 10.33
C LYS A 10 -17.53 -0.66 10.77
N ASP A 11 -16.55 -0.10 10.05
CA ASP A 11 -15.92 1.17 10.39
C ASP A 11 -16.26 2.28 9.39
N SER A 12 -17.18 3.15 9.82
CA SER A 12 -17.63 4.32 9.06
C SER A 12 -16.51 5.30 8.69
N MET A 13 -15.35 5.26 9.37
CA MET A 13 -14.21 6.13 9.07
C MET A 13 -13.67 5.93 7.65
N PHE A 14 -13.81 4.72 7.10
CA PHE A 14 -13.31 4.38 5.77
C PHE A 14 -14.29 4.69 4.64
N GLY A 15 -15.57 4.88 4.95
CA GLY A 15 -16.61 5.19 3.96
C GLY A 15 -16.84 4.12 2.88
N TYR A 16 -16.51 2.85 3.19
CA TYR A 16 -16.59 1.75 2.23
C TYR A 16 -18.03 1.42 1.81
N ARG A 17 -18.27 1.32 0.50
CA ARG A 17 -19.60 1.18 -0.12
C ARG A 17 -19.89 -0.23 -0.64
N GLY A 18 -19.01 -1.20 -0.36
CA GLY A 18 -19.10 -2.56 -0.88
C GLY A 18 -18.34 -2.74 -2.19
N ASP A 19 -18.80 -3.65 -3.05
CA ASP A 19 -18.03 -4.08 -4.23
C ASP A 19 -17.78 -2.98 -5.26
N ARG A 20 -18.49 -1.86 -5.19
CA ARG A 20 -18.26 -0.67 -6.04
C ARG A 20 -16.89 -0.03 -5.84
N ASP A 21 -16.30 -0.24 -4.67
CA ASP A 21 -14.99 0.31 -4.30
C ASP A 21 -13.85 -0.68 -4.66
N VAL A 22 -14.18 -1.83 -5.26
CA VAL A 22 -13.23 -2.89 -5.63
C VAL A 22 -12.89 -2.79 -7.11
N SER A 23 -11.61 -2.75 -7.43
CA SER A 23 -11.07 -2.80 -8.79
C SER A 23 -10.19 -4.04 -8.99
N LEU A 24 -10.29 -4.68 -10.15
CA LEU A 24 -9.30 -5.66 -10.61
C LEU A 24 -8.21 -4.91 -11.38
N LEU A 25 -6.95 -5.15 -11.02
CA LEU A 25 -5.81 -4.52 -11.69
C LEU A 25 -5.32 -5.44 -12.82
N HIS A 26 -4.76 -4.83 -13.87
CA HIS A 26 -4.15 -5.58 -14.97
C HIS A 26 -2.83 -6.21 -14.47
N GLY A 27 -2.62 -7.49 -14.77
CA GLY A 27 -1.49 -8.28 -14.26
C GLY A 27 -1.85 -9.14 -13.05
N GLU A 28 -1.52 -10.43 -13.15
CA GLU A 28 -1.51 -11.49 -12.11
C GLU A 28 -2.33 -11.25 -10.82
N ASN A 29 -3.61 -11.63 -10.81
CA ASN A 29 -4.43 -11.76 -9.59
C ASN A 29 -4.33 -10.59 -8.59
N ARG A 30 -4.15 -9.36 -9.09
CA ARG A 30 -4.09 -8.14 -8.28
C ARG A 30 -5.47 -7.51 -8.18
N SER A 31 -5.86 -7.16 -6.96
CA SER A 31 -7.09 -6.38 -6.71
C SER A 31 -6.80 -5.22 -5.77
N LEU A 32 -7.65 -4.20 -5.85
CA LEU A 32 -7.54 -2.97 -5.10
C LEU A 32 -8.91 -2.65 -4.51
N ILE A 33 -8.94 -2.32 -3.22
CA ILE A 33 -10.06 -1.61 -2.61
C ILE A 33 -9.63 -0.16 -2.40
N GLU A 34 -10.36 0.78 -2.99
CA GLU A 34 -10.15 2.22 -2.79
C GLU A 34 -11.36 2.83 -2.11
N THR A 35 -11.15 3.49 -0.97
CA THR A 35 -12.24 4.10 -0.20
C THR A 35 -11.93 5.54 0.18
N ALA A 36 -12.96 6.34 0.44
CA ALA A 36 -12.84 7.72 0.87
C ALA A 36 -13.69 7.95 2.13
N GLY A 37 -13.00 8.31 3.22
CA GLY A 37 -13.62 8.59 4.51
C GLY A 37 -14.09 10.04 4.65
N PRO A 38 -15.07 10.31 5.53
CA PRO A 38 -15.60 11.67 5.73
C PRO A 38 -14.76 12.54 6.69
N SER A 39 -13.83 11.96 7.45
CA SER A 39 -13.16 12.62 8.57
C SER A 39 -11.62 12.60 8.43
N PHE A 40 -10.93 11.85 9.29
CA PHE A 40 -9.46 11.83 9.37
C PHE A 40 -8.80 11.09 8.19
N ILE A 41 -9.51 10.16 7.54
CA ILE A 41 -9.01 9.44 6.36
C ILE A 41 -9.59 10.12 5.12
N ALA A 42 -8.75 10.82 4.37
CA ALA A 42 -9.15 11.43 3.11
C ALA A 42 -9.29 10.38 1.99
N ARG A 43 -8.40 9.38 1.99
CA ARG A 43 -8.46 8.25 1.06
C ARG A 43 -7.65 7.07 1.58
N SER A 44 -8.08 5.87 1.25
CA SER A 44 -7.35 4.64 1.57
C SER A 44 -7.34 3.66 0.41
N TRP A 45 -6.24 2.90 0.33
CA TRP A 45 -6.02 1.86 -0.66
C TRP A 45 -5.57 0.58 0.04
N PHE A 46 -6.20 -0.52 -0.33
CA PHE A 46 -5.86 -1.86 0.13
C PHE A 46 -5.54 -2.71 -1.10
N GLN A 47 -4.28 -3.06 -1.30
CA GLN A 47 -3.85 -3.86 -2.45
C GLN A 47 -3.68 -5.31 -2.05
N PHE A 48 -4.19 -6.18 -2.90
CA PHE A 48 -4.17 -7.62 -2.72
C PHE A 48 -3.44 -8.28 -3.89
N HIS A 49 -2.74 -9.35 -3.59
CA HIS A 49 -2.19 -10.29 -4.55
C HIS A 49 -2.53 -11.69 -4.09
N GLU A 50 -3.16 -12.49 -4.97
CA GLU A 50 -3.70 -13.83 -4.61
C GLU A 50 -4.57 -13.78 -3.34
N ASP A 51 -5.48 -12.80 -3.27
CA ASP A 51 -6.36 -12.52 -2.14
C ASP A 51 -5.70 -12.15 -0.79
N LYS A 52 -4.36 -12.06 -0.76
CA LYS A 52 -3.57 -11.62 0.40
C LYS A 52 -3.35 -10.12 0.35
N LEU A 53 -3.73 -9.43 1.42
CA LEU A 53 -3.45 -8.00 1.60
C LEU A 53 -1.94 -7.81 1.81
N TYR A 54 -1.31 -6.99 0.98
CA TYR A 54 0.13 -6.74 1.09
C TYR A 54 0.49 -5.26 1.18
N VAL A 55 -0.39 -4.36 0.75
CA VAL A 55 -0.20 -2.92 0.94
C VAL A 55 -1.47 -2.28 1.49
N MET A 56 -1.31 -1.46 2.52
CA MET A 56 -2.31 -0.50 2.96
C MET A 56 -1.73 0.90 2.87
N ILE A 57 -2.46 1.83 2.28
CA ILE A 57 -2.08 3.24 2.21
C ILE A 57 -3.24 4.06 2.75
N PHE A 58 -2.96 4.93 3.72
CA PHE A 58 -3.90 5.86 4.31
C PHE A 58 -3.41 7.28 4.07
N ARG A 59 -4.08 8.01 3.18
CA ARG A 59 -3.88 9.46 3.06
C ARG A 59 -4.81 10.14 4.05
N LEU A 60 -4.24 10.79 5.05
CA LEU A 60 -5.00 11.45 6.09
C LEU A 60 -5.38 12.88 5.68
N ASN A 61 -6.42 13.40 6.32
CA ASN A 61 -6.89 14.76 6.08
C ASN A 61 -6.03 15.77 6.86
N THR A 62 -5.15 16.47 6.15
CA THR A 62 -4.23 17.48 6.71
C THR A 62 -4.92 18.71 7.31
N GLU A 63 -6.21 18.94 7.01
CA GLU A 63 -6.99 20.00 7.64
C GLU A 63 -7.47 19.60 9.05
N ARG A 64 -7.44 18.30 9.37
CA ARG A 64 -7.97 17.74 10.63
C ARG A 64 -6.90 17.18 11.55
N ILE A 65 -5.80 16.71 10.99
CA ILE A 65 -4.69 16.13 11.73
C ILE A 65 -3.38 16.50 11.06
N ASP A 66 -2.36 16.77 11.87
CA ASP A 66 -1.04 17.14 11.38
C ASP A 66 -0.05 15.97 11.48
N TYR A 67 1.07 16.12 10.78
CA TYR A 67 2.14 15.12 10.73
C TYR A 67 2.73 14.82 12.11
N TYR A 68 2.95 15.83 12.93
CA TYR A 68 3.62 15.66 14.22
C TYR A 68 2.74 14.84 15.17
N SER A 69 1.43 15.10 15.20
CA SER A 69 0.48 14.29 15.97
C SER A 69 0.52 12.81 15.60
N VAL A 70 0.54 12.49 14.30
CA VAL A 70 0.63 11.09 13.83
C VAL A 70 1.98 10.48 14.14
N TYR A 71 3.06 11.23 13.90
CA TYR A 71 4.42 10.79 14.19
C TYR A 71 4.58 10.44 15.67
N THR A 72 4.17 11.33 16.58
CA THR A 72 4.23 11.09 18.03
C THR A 72 3.41 9.87 18.42
N ALA A 73 2.20 9.71 17.90
CA ALA A 73 1.38 8.52 18.16
C ALA A 73 2.04 7.22 17.67
N LEU A 74 2.76 7.26 16.55
CA LEU A 74 3.51 6.11 16.05
C LEU A 74 4.75 5.83 16.93
N VAL A 75 5.46 6.87 17.39
CA VAL A 75 6.60 6.70 18.31
C VAL A 75 6.15 6.13 19.65
N GLU A 76 5.04 6.61 20.22
CA GLU A 76 4.47 6.06 21.44
C GLU A 76 4.09 4.58 21.30
N LYS A 77 3.62 4.18 20.12
CA LYS A 77 3.15 2.82 19.85
C LYS A 77 4.26 1.85 19.46
N TYR A 78 5.24 2.29 18.69
CA TYR A 78 6.23 1.43 18.03
C TYR A 78 7.68 1.76 18.39
N GLY A 79 7.92 2.81 19.18
CA GLY A 79 9.26 3.32 19.46
C GLY A 79 9.78 4.25 18.36
N GLU A 80 11.04 4.66 18.47
CA GLU A 80 11.70 5.51 17.48
C GLU A 80 11.76 4.83 16.10
N PRO A 81 11.62 5.58 14.99
CA PRO A 81 11.77 5.02 13.65
C PRO A 81 13.21 4.53 13.42
N GLU A 82 13.36 3.48 12.62
CA GLU A 82 14.66 2.99 12.15
C GLU A 82 15.35 4.04 11.26
N SER A 83 14.57 4.81 10.50
CA SER A 83 15.07 5.87 9.64
C SER A 83 14.12 7.07 9.65
N LEU A 84 14.70 8.26 9.74
CA LEU A 84 14.00 9.54 9.65
C LEU A 84 14.74 10.46 8.70
N ASP A 85 14.04 10.94 7.68
CA ASP A 85 14.51 11.96 6.75
C ASP A 85 13.44 13.08 6.61
N PRO A 86 13.76 14.21 5.96
CA PRO A 86 12.80 15.32 5.84
C PRO A 86 11.47 14.96 5.17
N ARG A 87 11.42 13.87 4.39
CA ARG A 87 10.25 13.41 3.63
C ARG A 87 9.48 12.31 4.36
N ARG A 88 10.14 11.48 5.17
CA ARG A 88 9.48 10.32 5.80
C ARG A 88 10.15 9.81 7.08
N ALA A 89 9.35 9.12 7.89
CA ALA A 89 9.79 8.26 8.98
C ALA A 89 9.45 6.79 8.66
N LEU A 90 10.34 5.86 9.00
CA LEU A 90 10.22 4.44 8.68
C LEU A 90 10.39 3.57 9.92
N TRP A 91 9.45 2.65 10.11
CA TRP A 91 9.52 1.55 11.06
C TRP A 91 9.48 0.23 10.28
N SER A 92 10.14 -0.78 10.81
CA SER A 92 10.44 -1.99 10.06
C SER A 92 10.59 -3.14 11.04
N ASP A 93 9.92 -4.25 10.78
CA ASP A 93 10.18 -5.52 11.47
C ASP A 93 10.46 -6.63 10.44
N GLU A 94 10.47 -7.90 10.84
CA GLU A 94 10.75 -9.00 9.93
C GLU A 94 9.74 -9.12 8.77
N ARG A 95 8.50 -8.66 8.95
CA ARG A 95 7.39 -8.89 8.03
C ARG A 95 6.88 -7.63 7.36
N VAL A 96 6.87 -6.50 8.06
CA VAL A 96 6.17 -5.28 7.64
C VAL A 96 7.11 -4.09 7.64
N THR A 97 6.98 -3.26 6.60
CA THR A 97 7.49 -1.89 6.62
C THR A 97 6.32 -0.94 6.82
N LEU A 98 6.42 -0.09 7.85
CA LEU A 98 5.54 1.03 8.10
C LEU A 98 6.26 2.33 7.72
N THR A 99 5.62 3.18 6.94
CA THR A 99 6.18 4.49 6.57
C THR A 99 5.16 5.58 6.83
N LEU A 100 5.60 6.66 7.48
CA LEU A 100 4.88 7.92 7.56
C LEU A 100 5.56 8.92 6.62
N GLU A 101 4.85 9.37 5.58
CA GLU A 101 5.35 10.24 4.53
C GLU A 101 4.68 11.61 4.58
N ARG A 102 5.42 12.66 4.24
CA ARG A 102 4.86 14.00 4.02
C ARG A 102 4.09 14.04 2.68
N PRO A 103 2.96 14.78 2.59
CA PRO A 103 2.41 15.67 3.61
C PRO A 103 1.75 14.94 4.78
N LEU A 104 0.96 13.88 4.54
CA LEU A 104 0.43 13.03 5.61
C LEU A 104 -0.14 11.70 5.09
N THR A 105 0.76 10.77 4.78
CA THR A 105 0.42 9.42 4.30
C THR A 105 1.03 8.37 5.20
N VAL A 106 0.23 7.41 5.64
CA VAL A 106 0.71 6.22 6.37
C VAL A 106 0.64 5.02 5.43
N LYS A 107 1.72 4.27 5.31
CA LYS A 107 1.80 3.08 4.45
C LYS A 107 2.27 1.87 5.24
N TYR A 108 1.59 0.75 5.07
CA TYR A 108 2.03 -0.58 5.53
C TYR A 108 2.32 -1.44 4.31
N VAL A 109 3.43 -2.17 4.33
CA VAL A 109 3.85 -3.06 3.25
C VAL A 109 4.31 -4.40 3.83
N ASP A 110 3.68 -5.51 3.44
CA ASP A 110 4.19 -6.85 3.70
C ASP A 110 5.40 -7.10 2.80
N LYS A 111 6.57 -7.29 3.42
CA LYS A 111 7.86 -7.40 2.75
C LYS A 111 7.96 -8.63 1.85
N ALA A 112 7.41 -9.76 2.27
CA ALA A 112 7.54 -11.02 1.53
C ALA A 112 6.78 -10.94 0.21
N VAL A 113 5.51 -10.50 0.27
CA VAL A 113 4.69 -10.35 -0.95
C VAL A 113 5.25 -9.24 -1.84
N PHE A 114 5.68 -8.11 -1.27
CA PHE A 114 6.25 -7.02 -2.06
C PHE A 114 7.52 -7.44 -2.80
N SER A 115 8.44 -8.14 -2.14
CA SER A 115 9.67 -8.65 -2.78
C SER A 115 9.36 -9.65 -3.90
N GLN A 116 8.40 -10.56 -3.69
CA GLN A 116 7.96 -11.50 -4.71
C GLN A 116 7.46 -10.77 -5.97
N LEU A 117 6.62 -9.73 -5.79
CA LEU A 117 6.10 -8.95 -6.91
C LEU A 117 7.20 -8.21 -7.66
N VAL A 118 8.19 -7.65 -6.96
CA VAL A 118 9.34 -6.98 -7.59
C VAL A 118 10.19 -7.97 -8.39
N GLU A 119 10.42 -9.17 -7.87
CA GLU A 119 11.13 -10.22 -8.58
C GLU A 119 10.39 -10.68 -9.85
N THR A 120 9.08 -10.91 -9.76
CA THR A 120 8.27 -11.30 -10.92
C THR A 120 8.26 -10.22 -11.99
N ASP A 121 7.99 -8.96 -11.63
CA ASP A 121 8.02 -7.82 -12.57
C ASP A 121 9.42 -7.69 -13.24
N THR A 122 10.50 -7.92 -12.49
CA THR A 122 11.87 -7.86 -13.04
C THR A 122 12.14 -9.00 -14.02
N LYS A 123 11.69 -10.23 -13.72
CA LYS A 123 11.81 -11.39 -14.60
C LYS A 123 11.00 -11.21 -15.89
N GLU A 124 9.77 -10.72 -15.80
CA GLU A 124 8.92 -10.46 -16.97
C GLU A 124 9.53 -9.42 -17.91
N ARG A 125 10.11 -8.34 -17.36
CA ARG A 125 10.83 -7.33 -18.16
C ARG A 125 12.03 -7.94 -18.87
N ALA A 126 12.84 -8.73 -18.15
CA ALA A 126 13.99 -9.40 -18.74
C ALA A 126 13.58 -10.37 -19.88
N ILE A 127 12.50 -11.12 -19.72
CA ILE A 127 11.96 -12.01 -20.77
C ILE A 127 11.46 -11.19 -21.97
N THR A 128 10.75 -10.09 -21.72
CA THR A 128 10.23 -9.21 -22.79
C THR A 128 11.36 -8.60 -23.61
N ASP A 129 12.46 -8.21 -22.95
CA ASP A 129 13.63 -7.64 -23.62
C ASP A 129 14.37 -8.70 -24.45
N ILE A 130 14.50 -9.94 -23.95
CA ILE A 130 15.06 -11.07 -24.73
C ILE A 130 14.20 -11.38 -25.95
N LEU A 131 12.87 -11.48 -25.79
CA LEU A 131 11.94 -11.75 -26.90
C LEU A 131 12.00 -10.65 -27.98
N ARG A 132 12.21 -9.39 -27.57
CA ARG A 132 12.41 -8.28 -28.51
C ARG A 132 13.72 -8.45 -29.28
N GLU A 133 14.82 -8.79 -28.60
CA GLU A 133 16.12 -8.99 -29.24
C GLU A 133 16.10 -10.17 -30.22
N GLU A 134 15.48 -11.30 -29.83
CA GLU A 134 15.29 -12.47 -30.70
C GLU A 134 14.48 -12.09 -31.96
N PHE A 135 13.34 -11.42 -31.80
CA PHE A 135 12.54 -10.95 -32.94
C PHE A 135 13.29 -10.01 -33.88
N LEU A 136 14.09 -9.08 -33.34
CA LEU A 136 14.91 -8.18 -34.16
C LEU A 136 16.04 -8.89 -34.89
N SER A 137 16.55 -10.00 -34.34
CA SER A 137 17.61 -10.81 -34.97
C SER A 137 17.11 -11.69 -36.12
N GLU A 138 15.78 -11.83 -36.26
CA GLU A 138 15.13 -12.58 -37.35
C GLU A 138 14.89 -11.73 -38.62
N PHE A 139 15.21 -10.43 -38.59
CA PHE A 139 15.21 -9.51 -39.75
C PHE A 139 16.63 -9.19 -40.23
#